data_AF-A0A9P6MZU7-F1
#
_entry.id   AF-A0A9P6MZU7-F1
#
_cell.length_a   1.000
_cell.length_b   1.000
_cell.length_c   1.000
_cell.angle_alpha   90.00
_cell.angle_beta   90.00
_cell.angle_gamma   90.00
#
_symmetry.space_group_name_H-M   'P 1'
#
loop_
_entity.id
_entity.type
_entity.pdbx_description
1 polymer ?
#
loop_
_entity_poly.entity_id
_entity_poly.type
_entity_poly.pdbx_seq_one_letter_code
_entity_poly.pdbx_strand_id
1 'polypeptide(L)'
;MPIAGSITFIKRGSCTFVVKAKLTQDAGAIRCIFYNNVEDGLHFETDDPSVNIFGQGISMQQSQLILDKFKATNSSNINIIYRKKKGVFKNEMANQIQPFQAGALDQSSR
;
A
#
# COMPACT_ATOMS: atom_id res chain seq x y z
N MET A 1 18.54 -12.29 -2.07
CA MET A 1 18.02 -12.54 -0.71
C MET A 1 16.78 -13.40 -0.82
N PRO A 2 16.61 -14.43 0.02
CA PRO A 2 15.41 -15.25 -0.01
C PRO A 2 14.19 -14.44 0.46
N ILE A 3 13.07 -14.59 -0.25
CA ILE A 3 11.78 -13.94 0.08
C ILE A 3 11.09 -14.65 1.25
N ALA A 4 11.36 -15.94 1.41
CA ALA A 4 10.80 -16.75 2.50
C ALA A 4 11.17 -16.17 3.87
N GLY A 5 10.17 -16.00 4.75
CA GLY A 5 10.35 -15.43 6.08
C GLY A 5 10.50 -13.90 6.11
N SER A 6 10.50 -13.22 4.96
CA SER A 6 10.72 -11.77 4.87
C SER A 6 9.41 -10.97 4.74
N ILE A 7 9.52 -9.65 4.94
CA ILE A 7 8.47 -8.70 4.55
C ILE A 7 8.82 -8.16 3.17
N THR A 8 7.91 -8.32 2.21
CA THR A 8 8.11 -7.79 0.85
C THR A 8 7.65 -6.35 0.75
N PHE A 9 8.43 -5.54 0.05
CA PHE A 9 8.14 -4.14 -0.22
C PHE A 9 7.88 -3.94 -1.71
N ILE A 10 6.61 -3.73 -2.08
CA ILE A 10 6.09 -3.92 -3.44
C ILE A 10 5.60 -2.60 -4.01
N LYS A 11 6.14 -2.20 -5.17
CA LYS A 11 5.64 -1.03 -5.91
C LYS A 11 4.29 -1.32 -6.55
N ARG A 12 3.36 -0.37 -6.46
CA ARG A 12 2.14 -0.34 -7.31
C ARG A 12 2.55 -0.27 -8.78
N GLY A 13 1.87 -1.04 -9.62
CA GLY A 13 2.15 -1.13 -11.04
C GLY A 13 0.93 -1.59 -11.82
N SER A 14 1.17 -2.19 -12.98
CA SER A 14 0.11 -2.61 -13.91
C SER A 14 -0.68 -3.84 -13.46
N CYS A 15 -0.07 -4.77 -12.71
CA CYS A 15 -0.76 -5.95 -12.20
C CYS A 15 -1.53 -5.68 -10.90
N THR A 16 -2.60 -6.45 -10.68
CA THR A 16 -3.50 -6.30 -9.53
C THR A 16 -2.81 -6.60 -8.21
N PHE A 17 -3.34 -6.06 -7.11
CA PHE A 17 -2.84 -6.35 -5.76
C PHE A 17 -2.96 -7.83 -5.41
N VAL A 18 -4.04 -8.48 -5.86
CA VAL A 18 -4.27 -9.93 -5.70
C VAL A 18 -3.12 -10.74 -6.28
N VAL A 19 -2.75 -10.48 -7.54
CA VAL A 19 -1.66 -11.21 -8.21
C VAL A 19 -0.34 -11.03 -7.45
N LYS A 20 -0.01 -9.79 -7.06
CA LYS A 20 1.22 -9.51 -6.30
C LYS A 20 1.22 -10.17 -4.91
N ALA A 21 0.07 -10.18 -4.23
CA ALA A 21 -0.08 -10.79 -2.93
C ALA A 21 0.06 -12.32 -2.99
N LYS A 22 -0.55 -12.98 -3.99
CA LYS A 22 -0.38 -14.43 -4.22
C LYS A 22 1.07 -14.79 -4.51
N LEU A 23 1.72 -14.08 -5.44
CA LEU A 23 3.14 -14.32 -5.74
C LEU A 23 4.04 -14.18 -4.50
N THR A 24 3.70 -13.23 -3.64
CA THR A 24 4.43 -13.00 -2.38
C THR A 24 4.19 -14.12 -1.37
N GLN A 25 2.94 -14.55 -1.23
CA GLN A 25 2.54 -15.66 -0.38
C GLN A 25 3.21 -16.95 -0.81
N ASP A 26 3.17 -17.25 -2.11
CA ASP A 26 3.75 -18.46 -2.70
C ASP A 26 5.28 -18.48 -2.57
N ALA A 27 5.91 -17.30 -2.53
CA ALA A 27 7.34 -17.14 -2.25
C ALA A 27 7.70 -17.28 -0.75
N GLY A 28 6.71 -17.51 0.13
CA GLY A 28 6.88 -17.75 1.56
C GLY A 28 7.10 -16.49 2.40
N ALA A 29 6.77 -15.29 1.88
CA ALA A 29 6.89 -14.08 2.68
C ALA A 29 5.85 -14.06 3.81
N ILE A 30 6.20 -13.42 4.93
CA ILE A 30 5.30 -13.34 6.09
C ILE A 30 4.31 -12.18 6.00
N ARG A 31 4.66 -11.12 5.24
CA ARG A 31 3.84 -9.92 5.00
C ARG A 31 4.21 -9.24 3.68
N CYS A 32 3.29 -8.44 3.16
CA CYS A 32 3.54 -7.51 2.07
C CYS A 32 3.21 -6.06 2.47
N ILE A 33 3.99 -5.12 1.95
CA ILE A 33 3.72 -3.70 2.03
C ILE A 33 3.72 -3.16 0.60
N PHE A 34 2.58 -2.64 0.18
CA PHE A 34 2.42 -1.99 -1.10
C PHE A 34 2.69 -0.50 -0.95
N TYR A 35 3.50 0.07 -1.83
CA TYR A 35 3.66 1.52 -1.89
C TYR A 35 3.13 2.10 -3.19
N ASN A 36 2.50 3.27 -3.06
CA ASN A 36 1.92 3.97 -4.19
C ASN A 36 2.99 4.45 -5.18
N ASN A 37 2.62 4.54 -6.44
CA ASN A 37 3.44 5.10 -7.51
C ASN A 37 2.95 6.49 -7.97
N VAL A 38 1.96 7.06 -7.27
CA VAL A 38 1.41 8.41 -7.44
C VAL A 38 1.30 9.08 -6.07
N GLU A 39 1.21 10.41 -6.05
CA GLU A 39 1.08 11.21 -4.82
C GLU A 39 -0.33 11.12 -4.20
N ASP A 40 -0.65 9.93 -3.69
CA ASP A 40 -1.90 9.62 -2.99
C ASP A 40 -1.62 8.54 -1.93
N GLY A 41 -2.50 8.45 -0.94
CA GLY A 41 -2.61 7.28 -0.09
C GLY A 41 -2.84 6.01 -0.91
N LEU A 42 -2.47 4.88 -0.32
CA LEU A 42 -2.76 3.57 -0.89
C LEU A 42 -3.46 2.73 0.15
N HIS A 43 -4.68 2.31 -0.16
CA HIS A 43 -5.36 1.27 0.58
C HIS A 43 -5.14 -0.07 -0.13
N PHE A 44 -4.69 -1.07 0.62
CA PHE A 44 -4.63 -2.44 0.13
C PHE A 44 -5.91 -3.15 0.56
N GLU A 45 -6.66 -3.63 -0.42
CA GLU A 45 -7.86 -4.43 -0.22
C GLU A 45 -7.89 -5.55 -1.27
N THR A 46 -8.46 -6.68 -0.87
CA THR A 46 -8.69 -7.83 -1.73
C THR A 46 -9.96 -8.54 -1.28
N ASP A 47 -10.77 -8.95 -2.25
CA ASP A 47 -11.96 -9.77 -2.12
C ASP A 47 -11.67 -11.26 -2.40
N ASP A 48 -10.43 -11.61 -2.72
CA ASP A 48 -10.03 -12.97 -3.08
C ASP A 48 -9.72 -13.78 -1.80
N PRO A 49 -10.53 -14.80 -1.46
CA PRO A 49 -10.36 -15.57 -0.24
C PRO A 49 -9.09 -16.44 -0.22
N SER A 50 -8.40 -16.59 -1.36
CA SER A 50 -7.14 -17.33 -1.43
C SER A 50 -5.93 -16.50 -1.02
N VAL A 51 -6.10 -15.19 -0.77
CA VAL A 51 -5.04 -14.30 -0.29
C VAL A 51 -5.06 -14.27 1.24
N ASN A 52 -4.16 -15.02 1.86
CA ASN A 52 -4.06 -15.16 3.32
C ASN A 52 -2.91 -14.34 3.94
N ILE A 53 -2.06 -13.74 3.11
CA ILE A 53 -0.96 -12.90 3.58
C ILE A 53 -1.47 -11.52 4.05
N PHE A 54 -0.97 -11.06 5.20
CA PHE A 54 -1.26 -9.70 5.65
C PHE A 54 -0.58 -8.67 4.74
N GLY A 55 -1.38 -7.75 4.20
CA GLY A 55 -0.94 -6.65 3.35
C GLY A 55 -1.29 -5.27 3.91
N GLN A 56 -0.42 -4.28 3.67
CA GLN A 56 -0.68 -2.88 3.99
C GLN A 56 -0.28 -1.98 2.83
N GLY A 57 -1.12 -1.02 2.47
CA GLY A 57 -0.78 0.06 1.55
C GLY A 57 -0.17 1.28 2.26
N ILE A 58 0.83 1.92 1.66
CA ILE A 58 1.43 3.18 2.12
C ILE A 58 1.54 4.19 0.97
N SER A 59 1.59 5.49 1.31
CA SER A 59 1.72 6.55 0.30
C SER A 59 3.11 6.58 -0.34
N MET A 60 3.22 7.27 -1.48
CA MET A 60 4.49 7.44 -2.18
C MET A 60 5.53 8.15 -1.29
N GLN A 61 5.13 9.20 -0.57
CA GLN A 61 6.01 9.98 0.30
C GLN A 61 6.58 9.12 1.43
N GLN A 62 5.73 8.30 2.08
CA GLN A 62 6.17 7.36 3.10
C GLN A 62 7.15 6.33 2.55
N SER A 63 6.89 5.83 1.33
CA SER A 63 7.75 4.85 0.69
C SER A 63 9.13 5.39 0.36
N GLN A 64 9.21 6.66 -0.05
CA GLN A 64 10.49 7.29 -0.39
C GLN A 64 11.40 7.36 0.84
N LEU A 65 10.86 7.70 2.02
CA LEU A 65 11.60 7.69 3.28
C LEU A 65 12.17 6.31 3.62
N ILE A 66 11.45 5.24 3.28
CA ILE A 66 11.90 3.86 3.51
C ILE A 66 12.97 3.47 2.47
N LEU A 67 12.75 3.79 1.19
CA LEU A 67 13.67 3.53 0.09
C LEU A 67 15.01 4.26 0.28
N ASP A 68 14.98 5.51 0.73
CA ASP A 68 16.18 6.30 0.99
C ASP A 68 17.00 5.70 2.14
N LYS A 69 16.33 5.17 3.18
CA LYS A 69 16.99 4.44 4.26
C LYS A 69 17.65 3.14 3.76
N PHE A 70 16.98 2.38 2.90
CA PHE A 70 17.57 1.18 2.28
C PHE A 70 18.83 1.53 1.48
N LYS A 71 18.78 2.60 0.67
CA LYS A 71 19.92 3.06 -0.13
C LYS A 71 21.07 3.57 0.74
N ALA A 72 20.78 4.34 1.78
CA ALA A 72 21.80 4.97 2.62
C ALA A 72 22.55 3.98 3.52
N THR A 73 21.89 2.90 3.97
CA THR A 73 22.46 1.99 4.97
C THR A 73 23.09 0.74 4.37
N ASN A 74 22.90 0.47 3.07
CA ASN A 74 23.17 -0.84 2.45
C ASN A 74 22.59 -2.03 3.25
N SER A 75 21.59 -1.77 4.09
CA SER A 75 21.05 -2.74 5.03
C SER A 75 19.67 -3.17 4.56
N SER A 76 19.46 -4.47 4.51
CA SER A 76 18.15 -5.07 4.23
C SER A 76 17.25 -5.15 5.47
N ASN A 77 17.72 -4.67 6.62
CA ASN A 77 17.02 -4.79 7.89
C ASN A 77 16.28 -3.49 8.22
N ILE A 78 14.95 -3.53 8.19
CA ILE A 78 14.10 -2.43 8.64
C ILE A 78 13.18 -2.94 9.74
N ASN A 79 13.16 -2.22 10.86
CA ASN A 79 12.20 -2.46 11.93
C ASN A 79 10.90 -1.68 11.63
N ILE A 80 9.82 -2.42 11.39
CA ILE A 80 8.49 -1.86 11.12
C ILE A 80 7.63 -2.09 12.36
N ILE A 81 7.30 -1.01 13.07
CA ILE A 81 6.51 -1.06 14.30
C ILE A 81 5.10 -0.54 14.02
N TYR A 82 4.13 -1.43 13.99
CA TYR A 82 2.71 -1.06 13.98
C TYR A 82 2.30 -0.61 15.38
N ARG A 83 2.15 0.70 15.59
CA ARG A 83 1.63 1.25 16.86
C ARG A 83 0.16 1.60 16.69
N LYS A 84 -0.73 0.88 17.38
CA LYS A 84 -2.12 1.30 17.53
C LYS A 84 -2.15 2.55 18.41
N LYS A 85 -2.28 3.72 17.79
CA LYS A 85 -2.58 4.97 18.49
C LYS A 85 -4.05 5.32 18.24
N LYS A 86 -4.80 5.61 19.30
CA LYS A 86 -6.11 6.29 19.16
C LYS A 86 -5.83 7.79 18.98
N GLY A 87 -6.46 8.41 17.99
CA GLY A 87 -6.34 9.85 17.75
C GLY A 87 -6.82 10.28 16.37
N VAL A 88 -6.81 11.59 16.13
CA VAL A 88 -7.02 12.18 14.81
C VAL A 88 -5.68 12.20 14.10
N PHE A 89 -5.62 11.54 12.95
CA PHE A 89 -4.44 11.56 12.09
C PHE A 89 -4.70 12.48 10.92
N LYS A 90 -3.68 13.23 10.49
CA LYS A 90 -3.75 14.00 9.26
C LYS A 90 -3.99 13.02 8.11
N ASN A 91 -5.12 13.16 7.43
CA ASN A 91 -5.37 12.48 6.18
C ASN A 91 -4.90 13.40 5.05
N GLU A 92 -3.91 12.96 4.29
CA GLU A 92 -3.38 13.71 3.13
C GLU A 92 -4.44 13.89 2.03
N MET A 93 -5.47 13.05 2.05
CA MET A 93 -6.64 13.09 1.16
C MET A 93 -7.87 13.73 1.82
N ALA A 94 -7.73 14.34 3.01
CA ALA A 94 -8.81 15.12 3.58
C ALA A 94 -9.12 16.29 2.64
N ASN A 95 -10.40 16.47 2.30
CA ASN A 95 -10.91 17.54 1.43
C ASN A 95 -10.72 17.33 -0.09
N GLN A 96 -10.60 16.08 -0.54
CA GLN A 96 -10.69 15.72 -1.96
C GLN A 96 -11.89 14.80 -2.22
N ILE A 97 -12.56 14.98 -3.35
CA ILE A 97 -13.63 14.07 -3.80
C ILE A 97 -12.98 12.74 -4.15
N GLN A 98 -13.52 11.65 -3.59
CA GLN A 98 -13.03 10.31 -3.91
C GLN A 98 -13.23 10.03 -5.41
N PRO A 99 -12.25 9.47 -6.13
CA PRO A 99 -12.33 9.30 -7.58
C PRO A 99 -13.44 8.36 -8.06
N PHE A 100 -13.98 7.53 -7.16
CA PHE A 100 -15.13 6.65 -7.43
C PHE A 100 -16.48 7.28 -7.06
N GLN A 101 -16.50 8.53 -6.58
CA GLN A 101 -17.73 9.22 -6.25
C GLN A 101 -18.44 9.66 -7.54
N ALA A 102 -19.66 9.15 -7.76
CA ALA A 102 -20.46 9.52 -8.91
C ALA A 102 -20.82 11.02 -8.85
N GLY A 103 -20.41 11.80 -9.86
CA GLY A 103 -20.86 13.17 -10.04
C GLY A 103 -22.31 13.20 -10.51
N ALA A 104 -23.15 14.06 -9.90
CA ALA A 104 -24.50 14.28 -10.38
C ALA A 104 -24.48 15.12 -11.67
N LEU A 105 -25.22 14.69 -12.69
CA LEU A 105 -25.54 15.53 -13.85
C LEU A 105 -26.71 16.42 -13.46
N ASP A 106 -26.49 17.74 -13.40
CA ASP A 106 -27.58 18.72 -13.30
C ASP A 106 -28.41 18.67 -14.60
N GLN A 107 -29.65 18.19 -14.49
CA GLN A 107 -30.61 18.16 -15.61
C GLN A 107 -31.54 19.38 -15.65
N SER A 108 -31.24 20.48 -14.94
CA SER A 108 -32.05 21.70 -14.97
C SER A 108 -31.70 22.62 -16.15
N SER A 109 -31.90 22.12 -17.38
CA SER A 109 -31.99 22.95 -18.58
C SER A 109 -33.10 22.42 -19.49
N ARG A 110 -34.35 22.64 -19.05
CA ARG A 110 -35.56 22.59 -19.88
C ARG A 110 -36.51 23.68 -19.45
#